data_AF-A0A971TS61-F1
#
_entry.id   AF-A0A971TS61-F1
#
_cell.length_a   1.000
_cell.length_b   1.000
_cell.length_c   1.000
_cell.angle_alpha   90.00
_cell.angle_beta   90.00
_cell.angle_gamma   90.00
#
_symmetry.space_group_name_H-M   'P 1'
#
loop_
_entity.id
_entity.type
_entity.pdbx_description
1 polymer ?
#
loop_
_entity_poly.entity_id
_entity_poly.type
_entity_poly.pdbx_seq_one_letter_code
_entity_poly.pdbx_strand_id
1 'polypeptide(L)'
;NEDAQHAACRIAAAFKLEPVDTEEAKPAKGKSGQQKAAWKIVPCDPGQVSIFFPCEKETSKLRFHLHAPFASTVARDSVRDCPDNHRLRDGLAKLVAENLSDIRDRGLLTMDFLAVLPIPDDTLSPFYAPIRSAIVTAFKTQELTPAKGGGHKKASELYRGPADISGVIDDADLAFLAAAHPTRRWASNAPQRGQRADKFHDSLEIDKWEWEQLAEVIGTSEKAQQIEVWIAKKNDNWLMHFYGLLHHVNEQEYSRWPKTYYYQVRRLKLVRAESLAIADSKPVHLPSKFAHKSNTVCHVSAEDVFFPQGQSHSTTDVLFVKPEVYAKNGSEPQKTAAREFLKSIGVREYDERVEVERRLKTYPGGKKIDENHFTDIALFVTY
;
A
#
# COMPACT_ATOMS: atom_id res chain seq x y z
N ASN A 1 -55.64 -19.03 -22.66
CA ASN A 1 -55.78 -17.72 -22.01
C ASN A 1 -56.47 -17.93 -20.67
N GLU A 2 -55.72 -18.45 -19.70
CA GLU A 2 -56.10 -18.43 -18.29
C GLU A 2 -54.78 -18.20 -17.52
N ASP A 3 -54.71 -17.01 -16.92
CA ASP A 3 -53.88 -16.64 -15.77
C ASP A 3 -52.37 -16.75 -15.86
N ALA A 4 -51.79 -15.91 -16.73
CA ALA A 4 -50.47 -15.30 -16.49
C ALA A 4 -50.57 -14.17 -15.44
N GLN A 5 -51.27 -14.38 -14.33
CA GLN A 5 -51.07 -13.57 -13.13
C GLN A 5 -49.73 -14.02 -12.54
N HIS A 6 -48.70 -13.18 -12.67
CA HIS A 6 -47.47 -13.38 -11.93
C HIS A 6 -47.81 -13.45 -10.43
N ALA A 7 -47.85 -14.66 -9.87
CA ALA A 7 -48.03 -14.84 -8.44
C ALA A 7 -46.88 -14.09 -7.74
N ALA A 8 -47.23 -13.09 -6.93
CA ALA A 8 -46.25 -12.35 -6.15
C ALA A 8 -45.57 -13.31 -5.17
N CYS A 9 -44.31 -13.64 -5.42
CA CYS A 9 -43.52 -14.50 -4.55
C CYS A 9 -42.59 -13.65 -3.67
N ARG A 10 -42.45 -14.06 -2.41
CA ARG A 10 -41.54 -13.41 -1.46
C ARG A 10 -40.22 -14.16 -1.42
N ILE A 11 -39.14 -13.48 -1.72
CA ILE A 11 -37.78 -13.98 -1.54
C ILE A 11 -37.05 -13.12 -0.49
N ALA A 12 -36.09 -13.70 0.23
CA ALA A 12 -35.29 -12.99 1.21
C ALA A 12 -33.90 -13.60 1.36
N ALA A 13 -32.92 -12.75 1.67
CA ALA A 13 -31.63 -13.15 2.20
C ALA A 13 -31.45 -12.47 3.57
N ALA A 14 -30.99 -13.21 4.57
CA ALA A 14 -30.84 -12.70 5.93
C ALA A 14 -29.43 -12.92 6.46
N PHE A 15 -28.80 -11.83 6.88
CA PHE A 15 -27.49 -11.79 7.50
C PHE A 15 -27.62 -11.74 9.03
N LYS A 16 -26.78 -12.48 9.75
CA LYS A 16 -26.74 -12.43 11.22
C LYS A 16 -26.03 -11.14 11.66
N LEU A 17 -26.62 -10.46 12.65
CA LEU A 17 -26.05 -9.27 13.27
C LEU A 17 -25.62 -9.59 14.70
N GLU A 18 -24.46 -9.07 15.08
CA GLU A 18 -23.95 -9.09 16.45
C GLU A 18 -23.55 -7.67 16.89
N PRO A 19 -23.75 -7.30 18.17
CA PRO A 19 -23.26 -6.04 18.68
C PRO A 19 -21.73 -6.04 18.63
N VAL A 20 -21.14 -4.88 18.32
CA VAL A 20 -19.70 -4.66 18.42
C VAL A 20 -19.38 -4.35 19.87
N ASP A 21 -18.50 -5.14 20.48
CA ASP A 21 -18.04 -4.89 21.84
C ASP A 21 -17.36 -3.52 21.94
N THR A 22 -17.63 -2.79 23.03
CA THR A 22 -17.21 -1.40 23.23
C THR A 22 -15.68 -1.18 23.18
N GLU A 23 -14.87 -2.24 23.29
CA GLU A 23 -13.41 -2.15 23.16
C GLU A 23 -12.92 -2.11 21.70
N GLU A 24 -13.68 -2.66 20.74
CA GLU A 24 -13.36 -2.62 19.30
C GLU A 24 -13.80 -1.31 18.62
N ALA A 25 -14.71 -0.56 19.27
CA ALA A 25 -15.25 0.69 18.74
C ALA A 25 -14.26 1.85 18.91
N LYS A 26 -13.28 1.99 18.00
CA LYS A 26 -12.51 3.23 17.89
C LYS A 26 -13.47 4.40 17.64
N PRO A 27 -13.51 5.43 18.50
CA PRO A 27 -14.41 6.56 18.29
C PRO A 27 -13.98 7.31 17.03
N ALA A 28 -14.92 7.50 16.11
CA ALA A 28 -14.81 8.59 15.14
C ALA A 28 -14.67 9.89 15.93
N LYS A 29 -13.52 10.59 15.76
CA LYS A 29 -13.28 11.87 16.43
C LYS A 29 -14.42 12.84 16.09
N GLY A 30 -15.18 13.21 17.12
CA GLY A 30 -16.14 14.31 17.08
C GLY A 30 -17.59 13.86 16.86
N LYS A 31 -18.28 13.52 17.95
CA LYS A 31 -19.65 13.97 18.29
C LYS A 31 -20.09 13.29 19.59
N SER A 32 -20.22 14.08 20.65
CA SER A 32 -20.89 13.70 21.89
C SER A 32 -22.39 13.58 21.65
N GLY A 33 -22.84 12.36 21.37
CA GLY A 33 -24.24 11.95 21.31
C GLY A 33 -24.32 10.48 21.70
N GLN A 34 -25.41 10.08 22.39
CA GLN A 34 -25.67 8.71 22.85
C GLN A 34 -25.11 7.64 21.90
N GLN A 35 -24.19 6.82 22.42
CA GLN A 35 -23.49 5.78 21.68
C GLN A 35 -24.51 4.72 21.26
N LYS A 36 -25.02 4.84 20.03
CA LYS A 36 -25.89 3.83 19.41
C LYS A 36 -25.04 2.56 19.30
N ALA A 37 -25.57 1.42 19.75
CA ALA A 37 -24.87 0.14 19.64
C ALA A 37 -24.44 -0.07 18.17
N ALA A 38 -23.13 -0.15 17.95
CA ALA A 38 -22.59 -0.50 16.64
C ALA A 38 -22.85 -1.98 16.41
N TRP A 39 -23.34 -2.35 15.23
CA TRP A 39 -23.60 -3.74 14.85
C TRP A 39 -22.59 -4.15 13.79
N LYS A 40 -22.22 -5.43 13.77
CA LYS A 40 -21.43 -6.05 12.69
C LYS A 40 -22.19 -7.25 12.11
N ILE A 41 -22.00 -7.48 10.82
CA ILE A 41 -22.48 -8.70 10.17
C ILE A 41 -21.47 -9.81 10.40
N VAL A 42 -21.95 -10.96 10.85
CA VAL A 42 -21.14 -12.14 11.16
C VAL A 42 -21.64 -13.35 10.35
N PRO A 43 -20.79 -14.36 10.12
CA PRO A 43 -21.19 -15.52 9.36
C PRO A 43 -22.22 -16.38 10.10
N CYS A 44 -23.21 -16.87 9.37
CA CYS A 44 -24.01 -18.03 9.78
C CYS A 44 -23.24 -19.32 9.44
N ASP A 45 -23.20 -20.27 10.37
CA ASP A 45 -22.53 -21.56 10.16
C ASP A 45 -23.42 -22.73 10.65
N PRO A 46 -24.13 -23.43 9.74
CA PRO A 46 -24.31 -23.13 8.31
C PRO A 46 -25.39 -22.05 8.05
N GLY A 47 -25.33 -21.38 6.91
CA GLY A 47 -26.48 -20.64 6.37
C GLY A 47 -27.58 -21.59 5.91
N GLN A 48 -28.82 -21.35 6.34
CA GLN A 48 -29.96 -22.22 6.05
C GLN A 48 -30.71 -21.80 4.78
N VAL A 49 -31.31 -22.77 4.09
CA VAL A 49 -32.25 -22.54 2.97
C VAL A 49 -33.65 -22.89 3.43
N SER A 50 -34.61 -21.99 3.24
CA SER A 50 -35.99 -22.15 3.71
C SER A 50 -37.00 -21.94 2.59
N ILE A 51 -37.95 -22.87 2.44
CA ILE A 51 -39.05 -22.77 1.47
C ILE A 51 -40.30 -22.17 2.10
N PHE A 52 -40.51 -22.49 3.37
CA PHE A 52 -41.46 -21.93 4.35
C PHE A 52 -41.00 -22.32 5.77
N PHE A 53 -40.43 -23.52 5.86
CA PHE A 53 -39.65 -24.06 6.95
C PHE A 53 -38.21 -24.33 6.45
N PRO A 54 -37.23 -24.53 7.34
CA PRO A 54 -35.87 -24.92 6.97
C PRO A 54 -35.84 -26.26 6.22
N CYS A 55 -35.12 -26.32 5.10
CA CYS A 55 -34.88 -27.55 4.36
C CYS A 55 -33.67 -28.27 4.97
N GLU A 56 -33.92 -29.22 5.88
CA GLU A 56 -32.88 -29.84 6.73
C GLU A 56 -31.73 -30.52 5.98
N LYS A 57 -31.98 -31.03 4.77
CA LYS A 57 -30.96 -31.68 3.93
C LYS A 57 -30.40 -30.78 2.82
N GLU A 58 -30.91 -29.56 2.69
CA GLU A 58 -30.41 -28.60 1.71
C GLU A 58 -29.21 -27.84 2.28
N THR A 59 -28.13 -27.75 1.49
CA THR A 59 -26.98 -26.93 1.84
C THR A 59 -26.57 -26.01 0.71
N SER A 60 -26.68 -24.71 0.95
CA SER A 60 -26.18 -23.70 0.02
C SER A 60 -24.67 -23.48 0.15
N LYS A 61 -24.09 -23.85 1.29
CA LYS A 61 -22.73 -23.48 1.76
C LYS A 61 -22.48 -21.97 1.83
N LEU A 62 -23.53 -21.15 1.73
CA LEU A 62 -23.46 -19.72 2.01
C LEU A 62 -23.47 -19.49 3.52
N ARG A 63 -22.89 -18.37 3.95
CA ARG A 63 -22.81 -17.97 5.36
C ARG A 63 -23.89 -16.96 5.77
N PHE A 64 -25.01 -17.00 5.06
CA PHE A 64 -26.22 -16.22 5.34
C PHE A 64 -27.44 -17.04 4.91
N HIS A 65 -28.61 -16.75 5.47
CA HIS A 65 -29.81 -17.53 5.21
C HIS A 65 -30.46 -17.11 3.89
N LEU A 66 -31.05 -18.08 3.20
CA LEU A 66 -31.86 -17.87 2.00
C LEU A 66 -33.30 -18.32 2.26
N HIS A 67 -34.24 -17.54 1.76
CA HIS A 67 -35.65 -17.90 1.73
C HIS A 67 -36.26 -17.60 0.36
N ALA A 68 -36.91 -18.59 -0.21
CA ALA A 68 -37.74 -18.44 -1.40
C ALA A 68 -38.72 -19.62 -1.46
N PRO A 69 -39.91 -19.47 -2.06
CA PRO A 69 -40.88 -20.55 -2.20
C PRO A 69 -40.45 -21.56 -3.28
N PHE A 70 -39.28 -22.19 -3.11
CA PHE A 70 -38.78 -23.19 -4.05
C PHE A 70 -39.71 -24.41 -4.10
N ALA A 71 -39.81 -25.04 -5.26
CA ALA A 71 -40.33 -26.39 -5.34
C ALA A 71 -39.38 -27.35 -4.60
N SER A 72 -39.89 -28.09 -3.62
CA SER A 72 -39.11 -29.05 -2.85
C SER A 72 -39.08 -30.45 -3.50
N THR A 73 -38.19 -31.32 -3.01
CA THR A 73 -38.31 -32.77 -3.19
C THR A 73 -39.62 -33.31 -2.57
N VAL A 74 -39.98 -34.57 -2.88
CA VAL A 74 -41.16 -35.24 -2.32
C VAL A 74 -41.10 -35.31 -0.78
N ALA A 75 -39.90 -35.57 -0.25
CA ALA A 75 -39.64 -35.60 1.20
C ALA A 75 -39.63 -34.20 1.85
N ARG A 76 -39.71 -33.12 1.03
CA ARG A 76 -39.71 -31.71 1.47
C ARG A 76 -38.45 -31.27 2.23
N ASP A 77 -37.38 -32.04 2.14
CA ASP A 77 -36.13 -31.84 2.88
C ASP A 77 -35.03 -31.13 2.06
N SER A 78 -35.24 -30.95 0.75
CA SER A 78 -34.29 -30.32 -0.18
C SER A 78 -34.99 -29.61 -1.35
N VAL A 79 -34.25 -28.78 -2.10
CA VAL A 79 -34.72 -28.00 -3.25
C VAL A 79 -34.62 -28.84 -4.53
N ARG A 80 -35.69 -28.88 -5.34
CA ARG A 80 -35.67 -29.55 -6.64
C ARG A 80 -34.88 -28.74 -7.67
N ASP A 81 -34.12 -29.42 -8.53
CA ASP A 81 -33.50 -28.77 -9.68
C ASP A 81 -34.53 -28.59 -10.82
N CYS A 82 -35.09 -27.39 -10.95
CA CYS A 82 -36.05 -27.08 -12.02
C CYS A 82 -36.03 -25.60 -12.42
N PRO A 83 -36.50 -25.24 -13.63
CA PRO A 83 -36.42 -23.87 -14.14
C PRO A 83 -37.05 -22.79 -13.24
N ASP A 84 -38.16 -23.09 -12.57
CA ASP A 84 -38.79 -22.12 -11.65
C ASP A 84 -37.92 -21.83 -10.43
N ASN A 85 -37.20 -22.83 -9.92
CA ASN A 85 -36.26 -22.63 -8.82
C ASN A 85 -35.02 -21.86 -9.27
N HIS A 86 -34.58 -22.01 -10.53
CA HIS A 86 -33.53 -21.16 -11.09
C HIS A 86 -33.96 -19.69 -11.13
N ARG A 87 -35.20 -19.40 -11.54
CA ARG A 87 -35.76 -18.03 -11.54
C ARG A 87 -35.77 -17.42 -10.12
N LEU A 88 -36.20 -18.20 -9.13
CA LEU A 88 -36.19 -17.76 -7.72
C LEU A 88 -34.76 -17.53 -7.21
N ARG A 89 -33.82 -18.43 -7.54
CA ARG A 89 -32.40 -18.31 -7.21
C ARG A 89 -31.76 -17.09 -7.86
N ASP A 90 -32.08 -16.80 -9.12
CA ASP A 90 -31.62 -15.60 -9.82
C ASP A 90 -32.20 -14.33 -9.19
N GLY A 91 -33.47 -14.38 -8.76
CA GLY A 91 -34.08 -13.33 -7.95
C GLY A 91 -33.32 -13.09 -6.64
N LEU A 92 -32.92 -14.14 -5.93
CA LEU A 92 -32.09 -14.04 -4.71
C LEU A 92 -30.70 -13.46 -5.01
N ALA A 93 -30.06 -13.91 -6.08
CA ALA A 93 -28.75 -13.39 -6.50
C ALA A 93 -28.82 -11.87 -6.77
N LYS A 94 -29.85 -11.45 -7.52
CA LYS A 94 -30.14 -10.04 -7.79
C LYS A 94 -30.45 -9.26 -6.51
N LEU A 95 -31.32 -9.79 -5.66
CA LEU A 95 -31.69 -9.17 -4.39
C LEU A 95 -30.46 -8.89 -3.53
N VAL A 96 -29.59 -9.88 -3.34
CA VAL A 96 -28.37 -9.70 -2.53
C VAL A 96 -27.48 -8.63 -3.16
N ALA A 97 -27.21 -8.73 -4.46
CA ALA A 97 -26.34 -7.79 -5.16
C ALA A 97 -26.82 -6.33 -5.10
N GLU A 98 -28.12 -6.09 -5.30
CA GLU A 98 -28.70 -4.73 -5.29
C GLU A 98 -28.69 -4.10 -3.89
N ASN A 99 -28.81 -4.91 -2.83
CA ASN A 99 -28.86 -4.42 -1.46
C ASN A 99 -27.48 -4.27 -0.79
N LEU A 100 -26.37 -4.62 -1.45
CA LEU A 100 -25.02 -4.40 -0.92
C LEU A 100 -24.74 -2.89 -0.69
N SER A 101 -25.32 -2.02 -1.50
CA SER A 101 -25.22 -0.57 -1.34
C SER A 101 -25.93 -0.06 -0.07
N ASP A 102 -27.09 -0.61 0.28
CA ASP A 102 -27.77 -0.30 1.55
C ASP A 102 -26.96 -0.81 2.75
N ILE A 103 -26.36 -2.01 2.65
CA ILE A 103 -25.43 -2.54 3.68
C ILE A 103 -24.23 -1.58 3.86
N ARG A 104 -23.68 -1.05 2.76
CA ARG A 104 -22.62 -0.04 2.79
C ARG A 104 -23.07 1.25 3.47
N ASP A 105 -24.20 1.79 3.07
CA ASP A 105 -24.69 3.09 3.52
C ASP A 105 -25.07 3.07 5.01
N ARG A 106 -25.38 1.88 5.55
CA ARG A 106 -25.54 1.61 6.99
C ARG A 106 -24.24 1.43 7.76
N GLY A 107 -23.08 1.45 7.09
CA GLY A 107 -21.77 1.23 7.69
C GLY A 107 -21.45 -0.23 8.02
N LEU A 108 -22.21 -1.18 7.45
CA LEU A 108 -22.05 -2.62 7.73
C LEU A 108 -21.15 -3.34 6.70
N LEU A 109 -20.85 -2.70 5.56
CA LEU A 109 -19.95 -3.24 4.52
C LEU A 109 -18.48 -3.05 4.93
N THR A 110 -18.03 -3.80 5.92
CA THR A 110 -16.66 -3.77 6.46
C THR A 110 -15.79 -4.91 5.91
N MET A 111 -14.49 -4.91 6.23
CA MET A 111 -13.60 -6.03 5.90
C MET A 111 -14.08 -7.36 6.52
N ASP A 112 -14.68 -7.32 7.70
CA ASP A 112 -15.24 -8.51 8.36
C ASP A 112 -16.45 -9.05 7.61
N PHE A 113 -17.29 -8.16 7.07
CA PHE A 113 -18.41 -8.58 6.24
C PHE A 113 -17.95 -9.29 4.95
N LEU A 114 -16.81 -8.91 4.38
CA LEU A 114 -16.24 -9.64 3.23
C LEU A 114 -15.92 -11.11 3.56
N ALA A 115 -15.62 -11.45 4.82
CA ALA A 115 -15.43 -12.83 5.25
C ALA A 115 -16.73 -13.65 5.28
N VAL A 116 -17.90 -13.00 5.27
CA VAL A 116 -19.23 -13.62 5.20
C VAL A 116 -19.63 -13.93 3.76
N LEU A 117 -19.11 -13.18 2.79
CA LEU A 117 -19.42 -13.35 1.38
C LEU A 117 -18.83 -14.66 0.81
N PRO A 118 -19.47 -15.22 -0.24
CA PRO A 118 -19.02 -16.47 -0.83
C PRO A 118 -17.70 -16.33 -1.58
N ILE A 119 -16.79 -17.27 -1.35
CA ILE A 119 -15.47 -17.36 -1.99
C ILE A 119 -15.37 -18.58 -2.91
N PRO A 120 -14.33 -18.68 -3.77
CA PRO A 120 -14.10 -19.86 -4.61
C PRO A 120 -14.10 -21.19 -3.83
N ASP A 121 -13.45 -21.19 -2.66
CA ASP A 121 -13.26 -22.37 -1.79
C ASP A 121 -14.55 -22.92 -1.18
N ASP A 122 -15.65 -22.16 -1.18
CA ASP A 122 -16.91 -22.63 -0.60
C ASP A 122 -17.53 -23.80 -1.37
N THR A 123 -17.01 -24.14 -2.57
CA THR A 123 -17.48 -25.27 -3.39
C THR A 123 -19.01 -25.31 -3.53
N LEU A 124 -19.60 -24.14 -3.82
CA LEU A 124 -21.04 -23.98 -4.04
C LEU A 124 -21.51 -24.91 -5.16
N SER A 125 -22.69 -25.51 -5.00
CA SER A 125 -23.30 -26.27 -6.09
C SER A 125 -23.57 -25.36 -7.30
N PRO A 126 -23.68 -25.90 -8.52
CA PRO A 126 -24.04 -25.12 -9.71
C PRO A 126 -25.33 -24.31 -9.54
N PHE A 127 -26.25 -24.79 -8.70
CA PHE A 127 -27.48 -24.09 -8.35
C PHE A 127 -27.20 -22.79 -7.55
N TYR A 128 -26.27 -22.74 -6.60
CA TYR A 128 -26.01 -21.52 -5.81
C TYR A 128 -24.87 -20.64 -6.37
N ALA A 129 -24.05 -21.16 -7.28
CA ALA A 129 -22.92 -20.43 -7.86
C ALA A 129 -23.28 -19.06 -8.49
N PRO A 130 -24.47 -18.85 -9.09
CA PRO A 130 -24.85 -17.54 -9.61
C PRO A 130 -25.01 -16.45 -8.55
N ILE A 131 -25.29 -16.80 -7.28
CA ILE A 131 -25.34 -15.81 -6.18
C ILE A 131 -23.95 -15.21 -5.96
N ARG A 132 -22.90 -16.05 -5.89
CA ARG A 132 -21.51 -15.57 -5.80
C ARG A 132 -21.15 -14.70 -7.00
N SER A 133 -21.54 -15.14 -8.19
CA SER A 133 -21.23 -14.43 -9.44
C SER A 133 -21.87 -13.02 -9.48
N ALA A 134 -23.13 -12.90 -9.03
CA ALA A 134 -23.82 -11.61 -8.91
C ALA A 134 -23.15 -10.68 -7.89
N ILE A 135 -22.75 -11.21 -6.72
CA ILE A 135 -22.04 -10.44 -5.68
C ILE A 135 -20.69 -9.93 -6.22
N VAL A 136 -19.87 -10.80 -6.81
CA VAL A 136 -18.56 -10.40 -7.39
C VAL A 136 -18.75 -9.34 -8.48
N THR A 137 -19.75 -9.51 -9.35
CA THR A 137 -20.08 -8.53 -10.39
C THR A 137 -20.47 -7.17 -9.78
N ALA A 138 -21.25 -7.16 -8.70
CA ALA A 138 -21.61 -5.93 -8.01
C ALA A 138 -20.37 -5.20 -7.49
N PHE A 139 -19.44 -5.88 -6.81
CA PHE A 139 -18.19 -5.26 -6.34
C PHE A 139 -17.28 -4.75 -7.48
N LYS A 140 -17.29 -5.42 -8.63
CA LYS A 140 -16.54 -4.98 -9.81
C LYS A 140 -17.13 -3.72 -10.47
N THR A 141 -18.44 -3.52 -10.36
CA THR A 141 -19.18 -2.47 -11.11
C THR A 141 -19.69 -1.32 -10.25
N GLN A 142 -19.81 -1.50 -8.94
CA GLN A 142 -20.35 -0.53 -7.99
C GLN A 142 -19.34 -0.19 -6.89
N GLU A 143 -19.54 0.94 -6.21
CA GLU A 143 -18.67 1.42 -5.14
C GLU A 143 -18.87 0.63 -3.83
N LEU A 144 -18.42 -0.62 -3.81
CA LEU A 144 -18.63 -1.57 -2.70
C LEU A 144 -17.33 -2.08 -2.09
N THR A 145 -16.18 -1.93 -2.74
CA THR A 145 -14.91 -2.41 -2.21
C THR A 145 -14.32 -1.39 -1.24
N PRO A 146 -14.05 -1.74 0.04
CA PRO A 146 -13.47 -0.80 1.00
C PRO A 146 -12.10 -0.25 0.53
N ALA A 147 -11.94 1.07 0.54
CA ALA A 147 -10.69 1.75 0.19
C ALA A 147 -9.90 2.13 1.44
N LYS A 148 -8.56 2.11 1.35
CA LYS A 148 -7.67 2.40 2.48
C LYS A 148 -7.83 3.82 3.00
N GLY A 149 -8.04 4.79 2.11
CA GLY A 149 -8.33 6.18 2.45
C GLY A 149 -9.72 6.41 3.06
N GLY A 150 -10.50 5.34 3.29
CA GLY A 150 -11.88 5.38 3.74
C GLY A 150 -12.89 5.33 2.58
N GLY A 151 -14.13 5.05 2.93
CA GLY A 151 -15.21 4.85 1.96
C GLY A 151 -15.04 3.59 1.12
N HIS A 152 -15.76 3.55 0.00
CA HIS A 152 -15.81 2.40 -0.89
C HIS A 152 -15.66 2.85 -2.35
N LYS A 153 -15.08 1.98 -3.17
CA LYS A 153 -14.85 2.19 -4.61
C LYS A 153 -15.16 0.93 -5.39
N LYS A 154 -15.26 1.06 -6.71
CA LYS A 154 -15.31 -0.10 -7.60
C LYS A 154 -13.99 -0.85 -7.52
N ALA A 155 -14.02 -2.17 -7.63
CA ALA A 155 -12.80 -2.97 -7.67
C ALA A 155 -11.80 -2.50 -8.76
N SER A 156 -12.30 -2.08 -9.92
CA SER A 156 -11.50 -1.58 -11.06
C SER A 156 -10.86 -0.21 -10.84
N GLU A 157 -11.29 0.53 -9.81
CA GLU A 157 -10.77 1.84 -9.41
C GLU A 157 -9.75 1.72 -8.26
N LEU A 158 -9.32 0.50 -7.94
CA LEU A 158 -8.41 0.23 -6.82
C LEU A 158 -7.16 -0.53 -7.28
N TYR A 159 -6.11 -0.41 -6.48
CA TYR A 159 -4.96 -1.30 -6.48
C TYR A 159 -4.91 -2.09 -5.17
N ARG A 160 -4.49 -3.35 -5.27
CA ARG A 160 -4.01 -4.11 -4.12
C ARG A 160 -2.49 -4.04 -4.06
N GLY A 161 -1.94 -3.94 -2.86
CA GLY A 161 -0.50 -3.97 -2.66
C GLY A 161 -0.12 -4.35 -1.23
N PRO A 162 1.16 -4.70 -1.01
CA PRO A 162 1.68 -5.00 0.32
C PRO A 162 1.37 -3.90 1.34
N ALA A 163 1.15 -4.30 2.60
CA ALA A 163 0.93 -3.35 3.68
C ALA A 163 2.12 -2.41 3.87
N ASP A 164 3.33 -2.92 3.68
CA ASP A 164 4.59 -2.15 3.78
C ASP A 164 4.63 -1.03 2.74
N ILE A 165 4.35 -1.36 1.47
CA ILE A 165 4.30 -0.38 0.38
C ILE A 165 3.20 0.66 0.63
N SER A 166 1.95 0.21 0.74
CA SER A 166 0.81 1.11 0.87
C SER A 166 0.88 1.94 2.16
N GLY A 167 1.59 1.46 3.19
CA GLY A 167 1.80 2.15 4.46
C GLY A 167 2.67 3.40 4.35
N VAL A 168 3.55 3.45 3.35
CA VAL A 168 4.43 4.59 3.08
C VAL A 168 3.94 5.39 1.87
N ILE A 169 3.55 4.71 0.81
CA ILE A 169 3.05 5.29 -0.44
C ILE A 169 1.56 5.51 -0.27
N ASP A 170 1.15 6.75 0.00
CA ASP A 170 -0.27 7.10 0.11
C ASP A 170 -0.96 7.19 -1.27
N ASP A 171 -2.24 7.53 -1.29
CA ASP A 171 -3.01 7.65 -2.53
C ASP A 171 -2.51 8.77 -3.47
N ALA A 172 -1.91 9.84 -2.92
CA ALA A 172 -1.35 10.93 -3.72
C ALA A 172 -0.02 10.51 -4.35
N ASP A 173 0.78 9.72 -3.62
CA ASP A 173 2.00 9.10 -4.13
C ASP A 173 1.71 8.05 -5.18
N LEU A 174 0.73 7.19 -4.92
CA LEU A 174 0.31 6.18 -5.90
C LEU A 174 -0.17 6.83 -7.20
N ALA A 175 -0.90 7.95 -7.14
CA ALA A 175 -1.34 8.67 -8.33
C ALA A 175 -0.16 9.16 -9.20
N PHE A 176 0.94 9.55 -8.57
CA PHE A 176 2.16 9.94 -9.27
C PHE A 176 2.92 8.73 -9.83
N LEU A 177 3.10 7.69 -9.01
CA LEU A 177 3.91 6.52 -9.37
C LEU A 177 3.19 5.64 -10.41
N ALA A 178 1.89 5.37 -10.22
CA ALA A 178 1.03 4.61 -11.12
C ALA A 178 0.35 5.51 -12.18
N ALA A 179 1.13 6.37 -12.85
CA ALA A 179 0.63 7.42 -13.74
C ALA A 179 -0.30 6.95 -14.88
N ALA A 180 -0.29 5.66 -15.25
CA ALA A 180 -1.24 5.11 -16.23
C ALA A 180 -2.70 5.15 -15.72
N HIS A 181 -2.90 5.07 -14.40
CA HIS A 181 -4.21 5.06 -13.76
C HIS A 181 -4.21 5.95 -12.49
N PRO A 182 -4.06 7.28 -12.63
CA PRO A 182 -3.80 8.19 -11.50
C PRO A 182 -4.99 8.38 -10.56
N THR A 183 -6.19 7.98 -10.99
CA THR A 183 -7.42 8.03 -10.18
C THR A 183 -7.59 6.82 -9.28
N ARG A 184 -6.80 5.74 -9.50
CA ARG A 184 -6.86 4.55 -8.67
C ARG A 184 -6.27 4.81 -7.30
N ARG A 185 -6.84 4.12 -6.31
CA ARG A 185 -6.50 4.26 -4.89
C ARG A 185 -6.16 2.91 -4.28
N TRP A 186 -5.60 2.90 -3.08
CA TRP A 186 -5.39 1.65 -2.38
C TRP A 186 -6.69 1.02 -1.91
N ALA A 187 -6.89 -0.27 -2.20
CA ALA A 187 -7.87 -1.08 -1.48
C ALA A 187 -7.45 -1.25 -0.01
N SER A 188 -8.42 -1.38 0.89
CA SER A 188 -8.12 -1.79 2.26
C SER A 188 -7.57 -3.22 2.26
N ASN A 189 -6.51 -3.46 3.02
CA ASN A 189 -5.94 -4.79 3.14
C ASN A 189 -6.78 -5.65 4.10
N ALA A 190 -6.94 -6.93 3.75
CA ALA A 190 -7.51 -7.90 4.66
C ALA A 190 -6.65 -7.99 5.93
N PRO A 191 -7.25 -8.19 7.13
CA PRO A 191 -6.50 -8.27 8.38
C PRO A 191 -5.43 -9.36 8.37
N GLN A 192 -5.70 -10.47 7.66
CA GLN A 192 -4.80 -11.61 7.56
C GLN A 192 -4.82 -12.18 6.14
N ARG A 193 -3.62 -12.46 5.60
CA ARG A 193 -3.44 -13.06 4.27
C ARG A 193 -3.97 -14.50 4.24
N GLY A 194 -4.60 -14.89 3.15
CA GLY A 194 -5.16 -16.23 2.94
C GLY A 194 -6.44 -16.53 3.72
N GLN A 195 -6.91 -15.60 4.57
CA GLN A 195 -8.21 -15.73 5.21
C GLN A 195 -9.36 -15.37 4.25
N ARG A 196 -10.59 -15.64 4.67
CA ARG A 196 -11.77 -15.50 3.78
C ARG A 196 -11.93 -14.11 3.16
N ALA A 197 -11.75 -13.04 3.93
CA ALA A 197 -11.84 -11.68 3.39
C ALA A 197 -10.79 -11.43 2.30
N ASP A 198 -9.57 -11.95 2.48
CA ASP A 198 -8.49 -11.88 1.49
C ASP A 198 -8.83 -12.69 0.23
N LYS A 199 -9.35 -13.91 0.40
CA LYS A 199 -9.81 -14.77 -0.70
C LYS A 199 -11.00 -14.16 -1.46
N PHE A 200 -11.88 -13.44 -0.77
CA PHE A 200 -12.94 -12.67 -1.44
C PHE A 200 -12.33 -11.54 -2.27
N HIS A 201 -11.38 -10.78 -1.72
CA HIS A 201 -10.63 -9.78 -2.49
C HIS A 201 -9.94 -10.37 -3.73
N ASP A 202 -9.35 -11.56 -3.62
CA ASP A 202 -8.75 -12.25 -4.77
C ASP A 202 -9.77 -12.51 -5.88
N SER A 203 -11.02 -12.85 -5.52
CA SER A 203 -12.11 -13.06 -6.48
C SER A 203 -12.55 -11.79 -7.22
N LEU A 204 -12.22 -10.60 -6.70
CA LEU A 204 -12.51 -9.33 -7.34
C LEU A 204 -11.52 -8.99 -8.46
N GLU A 205 -10.41 -9.72 -8.57
CA GLU A 205 -9.38 -9.51 -9.60
C GLU A 205 -8.92 -8.05 -9.68
N ILE A 206 -8.76 -7.41 -8.52
CA ILE A 206 -8.26 -6.04 -8.41
C ILE A 206 -6.80 -6.03 -8.86
N ASP A 207 -6.45 -5.07 -9.72
CA ASP A 207 -5.09 -4.90 -10.22
C ASP A 207 -4.10 -4.74 -9.06
N LYS A 208 -2.90 -5.27 -9.26
CA LYS A 208 -1.85 -5.25 -8.26
C LYS A 208 -0.84 -4.14 -8.52
N TRP A 209 -0.35 -3.53 -7.45
CA TRP A 209 0.79 -2.63 -7.45
C TRP A 209 1.71 -3.06 -6.29
N GLU A 210 2.77 -3.79 -6.64
CA GLU A 210 3.67 -4.46 -5.70
C GLU A 210 5.13 -4.00 -5.93
N TRP A 211 6.09 -4.81 -5.50
CA TRP A 211 7.52 -4.48 -5.51
C TRP A 211 8.05 -4.26 -6.93
N GLU A 212 7.52 -4.99 -7.91
CA GLU A 212 7.85 -4.85 -9.32
C GLU A 212 7.53 -3.46 -9.85
N GLN A 213 6.32 -2.97 -9.62
CA GLN A 213 5.93 -1.65 -10.11
C GLN A 213 6.73 -0.54 -9.42
N LEU A 214 7.07 -0.72 -8.13
CA LEU A 214 7.95 0.22 -7.44
C LEU A 214 9.35 0.24 -8.08
N ALA A 215 9.96 -0.93 -8.29
CA ALA A 215 11.29 -1.04 -8.88
C ALA A 215 11.33 -0.50 -10.32
N GLU A 216 10.32 -0.79 -11.13
CA GLU A 216 10.22 -0.29 -12.51
C GLU A 216 10.12 1.24 -12.56
N VAL A 217 9.27 1.85 -11.73
CA VAL A 217 9.07 3.30 -11.71
C VAL A 217 10.31 4.04 -11.20
N ILE A 218 10.99 3.52 -10.19
CA ILE A 218 12.20 4.15 -9.66
C ILE A 218 13.43 3.87 -10.54
N GLY A 219 13.47 2.71 -11.20
CA GLY A 219 14.58 2.27 -12.05
C GLY A 219 14.56 2.81 -13.49
N THR A 220 13.56 3.62 -13.87
CA THR A 220 13.48 4.23 -15.20
C THR A 220 14.13 5.62 -15.25
N SER A 221 14.89 5.89 -16.32
CA SER A 221 15.47 7.22 -16.55
C SER A 221 14.44 8.25 -17.05
N GLU A 222 13.31 7.80 -17.62
CA GLU A 222 12.31 8.69 -18.23
C GLU A 222 11.65 9.63 -17.21
N LYS A 223 11.51 9.16 -15.96
CA LYS A 223 10.89 9.92 -14.87
C LYS A 223 11.88 10.51 -13.87
N ALA A 224 13.19 10.42 -14.13
CA ALA A 224 14.22 10.78 -13.16
C ALA A 224 14.02 12.16 -12.52
N GLN A 225 13.87 13.21 -13.34
CA GLN A 225 13.65 14.58 -12.85
C GLN A 225 12.34 14.73 -12.07
N GLN A 226 11.29 14.03 -12.48
CA GLN A 226 9.98 14.08 -11.83
C GLN A 226 10.04 13.41 -10.45
N ILE A 227 10.77 12.29 -10.35
CA ILE A 227 11.03 11.58 -9.11
C ILE A 227 11.84 12.46 -8.15
N GLU A 228 12.88 13.14 -8.64
CA GLU A 228 13.69 14.08 -7.83
C GLU A 228 12.82 15.21 -7.27
N VAL A 229 11.96 15.81 -8.09
CA VAL A 229 11.02 16.87 -7.65
C VAL A 229 9.97 16.33 -6.67
N TRP A 230 9.50 15.10 -6.87
CA TRP A 230 8.53 14.46 -5.98
C TRP A 230 9.14 14.16 -4.60
N ILE A 231 10.32 13.55 -4.56
CA ILE A 231 11.05 13.22 -3.34
C ILE A 231 11.46 14.47 -2.56
N ALA A 232 11.83 15.55 -3.26
CA ALA A 232 12.18 16.82 -2.62
C ALA A 232 11.07 17.39 -1.72
N LYS A 233 9.80 17.05 -2.00
CA LYS A 233 8.63 17.52 -1.23
C LYS A 233 8.36 16.69 0.04
N LYS A 234 9.00 15.54 0.20
CA LYS A 234 8.73 14.59 1.29
C LYS A 234 9.39 15.02 2.59
N ASN A 235 8.87 14.56 3.73
CA ASN A 235 9.49 14.82 5.03
C ASN A 235 10.51 13.71 5.37
N ASP A 236 11.34 13.94 6.38
CA ASP A 236 12.42 13.03 6.74
C ASP A 236 11.91 11.65 7.18
N ASN A 237 10.80 11.61 7.91
CA ASN A 237 10.21 10.35 8.38
C ASN A 237 9.74 9.49 7.20
N TRP A 238 9.02 10.10 6.25
CA TRP A 238 8.58 9.43 5.04
C TRP A 238 9.77 8.89 4.25
N LEU A 239 10.85 9.67 4.09
CA LEU A 239 12.04 9.25 3.35
C LEU A 239 12.75 8.07 3.97
N MET A 240 12.89 8.04 5.30
CA MET A 240 13.46 6.90 5.98
C MET A 240 12.66 5.62 5.72
N HIS A 241 11.33 5.68 5.82
CA HIS A 241 10.49 4.52 5.50
C HIS A 241 10.59 4.13 4.01
N PHE A 242 10.67 5.12 3.12
CA PHE A 242 10.85 4.88 1.69
C PHE A 242 12.21 4.24 1.37
N TYR A 243 13.30 4.66 2.01
CA TYR A 243 14.59 3.99 1.91
C TYR A 243 14.52 2.54 2.41
N GLY A 244 13.74 2.27 3.45
CA GLY A 244 13.43 0.90 3.88
C GLY A 244 12.72 0.08 2.79
N LEU A 245 11.78 0.66 2.04
CA LEU A 245 11.15 -0.02 0.90
C LEU A 245 12.17 -0.32 -0.21
N LEU A 246 13.04 0.63 -0.53
CA LEU A 246 14.06 0.44 -1.56
C LEU A 246 15.15 -0.55 -1.12
N HIS A 247 15.45 -0.63 0.18
CA HIS A 247 16.28 -1.70 0.73
C HIS A 247 15.69 -3.07 0.39
N HIS A 248 14.40 -3.27 0.68
CA HIS A 248 13.72 -4.53 0.40
C HIS A 248 13.72 -4.87 -1.10
N VAL A 249 13.54 -3.87 -1.97
CA VAL A 249 13.70 -4.06 -3.42
C VAL A 249 15.12 -4.54 -3.75
N ASN A 250 16.16 -3.94 -3.15
CA ASN A 250 17.54 -4.31 -3.40
C ASN A 250 17.92 -5.71 -2.88
N GLU A 251 17.24 -6.22 -1.85
CA GLU A 251 17.44 -7.57 -1.29
C GLU A 251 16.80 -8.69 -2.13
N GLN A 252 15.83 -8.36 -2.99
CA GLN A 252 15.20 -9.31 -3.89
C GLN A 252 16.16 -9.72 -5.01
N GLU A 253 15.98 -10.92 -5.57
CA GLU A 253 16.91 -11.47 -6.58
C GLU A 253 17.14 -10.52 -7.76
N TYR A 254 18.42 -10.30 -8.08
CA TYR A 254 18.92 -9.37 -9.09
C TYR A 254 18.36 -9.63 -10.51
N SER A 255 17.90 -10.86 -10.78
CA SER A 255 17.28 -11.28 -12.04
C SER A 255 15.87 -10.70 -12.25
N ARG A 256 15.24 -10.21 -11.17
CA ARG A 256 13.84 -9.74 -11.17
C ARG A 256 13.69 -8.29 -11.61
N TRP A 257 14.77 -7.51 -11.57
CA TRP A 257 14.74 -6.06 -11.84
C TRP A 257 15.36 -5.71 -13.19
N PRO A 258 14.96 -4.56 -13.80
CA PRO A 258 15.65 -4.05 -14.97
C PRO A 258 17.15 -3.91 -14.72
N LYS A 259 18.01 -4.32 -15.67
CA LYS A 259 19.47 -4.18 -15.55
C LYS A 259 19.92 -2.75 -15.22
N THR A 260 19.09 -1.77 -15.58
CA THR A 260 19.32 -0.35 -15.36
C THR A 260 18.96 0.12 -13.95
N TYR A 261 18.18 -0.64 -13.16
CA TYR A 261 17.65 -0.18 -11.87
C TYR A 261 18.74 0.37 -10.94
N TYR A 262 19.74 -0.45 -10.60
CA TYR A 262 20.84 -0.01 -9.71
C TYR A 262 21.63 1.17 -10.27
N TYR A 263 21.81 1.20 -11.60
CA TYR A 263 22.51 2.30 -12.26
C TYR A 263 21.72 3.61 -12.20
N GLN A 264 20.40 3.55 -12.35
CA GLN A 264 19.53 4.72 -12.25
C GLN A 264 19.41 5.20 -10.81
N VAL A 265 19.10 4.30 -9.88
CA VAL A 265 18.92 4.63 -8.45
C VAL A 265 20.17 5.33 -7.89
N ARG A 266 21.36 4.86 -8.27
CA ARG A 266 22.64 5.47 -7.86
C ARG A 266 22.83 6.91 -8.38
N ARG A 267 22.31 7.21 -9.57
CA ARG A 267 22.47 8.53 -10.23
C ARG A 267 21.36 9.52 -9.87
N LEU A 268 20.20 9.04 -9.46
CA LEU A 268 19.09 9.87 -9.02
C LEU A 268 19.50 10.67 -7.77
N LYS A 269 19.06 11.94 -7.72
CA LYS A 269 19.21 12.76 -6.51
C LYS A 269 18.17 12.35 -5.46
N LEU A 270 18.35 11.16 -4.89
CA LEU A 270 17.45 10.57 -3.88
C LEU A 270 17.88 10.87 -2.46
N VAL A 271 19.18 11.11 -2.23
CA VAL A 271 19.74 11.14 -0.87
C VAL A 271 19.57 12.52 -0.27
N ARG A 272 18.83 12.61 0.85
CA ARG A 272 18.69 13.86 1.60
C ARG A 272 19.98 14.16 2.37
N ALA A 273 20.61 15.27 2.04
CA ALA A 273 21.85 15.71 2.62
C ALA A 273 21.71 17.05 3.34
N GLU A 274 22.60 17.29 4.29
CA GLU A 274 22.80 18.57 4.97
C GLU A 274 24.28 18.95 5.00
N SER A 275 24.56 20.25 4.96
CA SER A 275 25.88 20.79 5.22
C SER A 275 25.99 21.14 6.71
N LEU A 276 27.03 20.63 7.37
CA LEU A 276 27.35 20.99 8.75
C LEU A 276 27.96 22.40 8.75
N ALA A 277 27.21 23.39 9.27
CA ALA A 277 27.71 24.74 9.44
C ALA A 277 28.78 24.78 10.55
N ILE A 278 29.84 25.56 10.33
CA ILE A 278 30.80 25.90 11.38
C ILE A 278 30.13 26.92 12.32
N ALA A 279 30.05 26.61 13.62
CA ALA A 279 29.45 27.51 14.60
C ALA A 279 30.21 28.85 14.77
N ASP A 280 31.49 28.93 14.37
CA ASP A 280 32.38 30.06 14.71
C ASP A 280 33.37 30.51 13.61
N SER A 281 33.10 30.31 12.31
CA SER A 281 34.04 30.74 11.25
C SER A 281 33.47 31.81 10.33
N LYS A 282 34.26 32.88 10.13
CA LYS A 282 34.02 33.93 9.14
C LYS A 282 33.74 33.32 7.75
N PRO A 283 32.89 33.97 6.93
CA PRO A 283 32.48 33.42 5.63
C PRO A 283 33.68 33.30 4.70
N VAL A 284 34.17 32.08 4.50
CA VAL A 284 35.10 31.73 3.42
C VAL A 284 34.27 31.61 2.13
N HIS A 285 34.82 32.14 1.03
CA HIS A 285 34.18 32.21 -0.28
C HIS A 285 33.75 30.80 -0.75
N LEU A 286 32.44 30.52 -0.75
CA LEU A 286 31.90 29.28 -1.28
C LEU A 286 32.07 29.23 -2.81
N PRO A 287 32.34 28.05 -3.40
CA PRO A 287 32.13 27.83 -4.82
C PRO A 287 30.67 28.13 -5.18
N SER A 288 30.48 28.89 -6.26
CA SER A 288 29.19 29.43 -6.76
C SER A 288 28.03 28.41 -6.94
N LYS A 289 28.26 27.11 -6.77
CA LYS A 289 27.22 26.07 -6.87
C LYS A 289 26.42 25.83 -5.59
N PHE A 290 26.92 26.29 -4.43
CA PHE A 290 26.25 26.11 -3.13
C PHE A 290 26.22 27.39 -2.27
N ALA A 291 26.67 28.52 -2.83
CA ALA A 291 26.56 29.82 -2.19
C ALA A 291 25.08 30.21 -2.09
N HIS A 292 24.42 29.85 -0.98
CA HIS A 292 23.55 30.71 -0.19
C HIS A 292 22.89 29.88 0.94
N LYS A 293 23.23 30.27 2.20
CA LYS A 293 22.65 29.90 3.51
C LYS A 293 23.28 28.71 4.24
N SER A 294 23.71 29.01 5.47
CA SER A 294 24.00 28.03 6.52
C SER A 294 22.82 27.06 6.68
N ASN A 295 23.11 25.76 6.79
CA ASN A 295 22.14 24.68 6.97
C ASN A 295 21.24 24.42 5.73
N THR A 296 21.85 24.32 4.55
CA THR A 296 21.12 23.94 3.32
C THR A 296 20.83 22.44 3.32
N VAL A 297 19.55 22.07 3.39
CA VAL A 297 19.07 20.70 3.14
C VAL A 297 18.78 20.56 1.64
N CYS A 298 19.36 19.58 0.99
CA CYS A 298 19.16 19.31 -0.43
C CYS A 298 19.07 17.81 -0.71
N HIS A 299 18.71 17.44 -1.95
CA HIS A 299 18.87 16.06 -2.41
C HIS A 299 20.00 15.99 -3.43
N VAL A 300 20.84 14.97 -3.28
CA VAL A 300 22.02 14.73 -4.10
C VAL A 300 22.13 13.26 -4.47
N SER A 301 22.99 12.96 -5.43
CA SER A 301 23.30 11.58 -5.80
C SER A 301 24.09 10.90 -4.69
N ALA A 302 24.09 9.56 -4.67
CA ALA A 302 24.82 8.80 -3.67
C ALA A 302 26.34 9.05 -3.71
N GLU A 303 26.88 9.49 -4.85
CA GLU A 303 28.31 9.72 -5.04
C GLU A 303 28.81 11.04 -4.45
N ASP A 304 27.88 11.96 -4.16
CA ASP A 304 28.16 13.34 -3.73
C ASP A 304 27.96 13.54 -2.21
N VAL A 305 27.72 12.47 -1.46
CA VAL A 305 27.34 12.53 -0.04
C VAL A 305 27.97 11.40 0.76
N PHE A 306 28.23 11.67 2.04
CA PHE A 306 28.89 10.73 2.95
C PHE A 306 28.14 10.55 4.26
N PHE A 307 28.36 9.42 4.93
CA PHE A 307 28.01 9.27 6.34
C PHE A 307 29.06 9.98 7.22
N PRO A 308 28.66 10.68 8.28
CA PRO A 308 29.59 11.30 9.22
C PRO A 308 30.32 10.23 10.05
N GLN A 309 31.65 10.29 10.10
CA GLN A 309 32.48 9.47 10.99
C GLN A 309 32.84 10.30 12.23
N GLY A 310 32.27 9.96 13.40
CA GLY A 310 32.57 10.63 14.68
C GLY A 310 32.05 12.07 14.81
N GLN A 311 32.44 12.76 15.90
CA GLN A 311 32.19 14.20 16.09
C GLN A 311 33.33 15.00 15.44
N SER A 312 32.98 15.97 14.58
CA SER A 312 33.86 17.03 14.07
C SER A 312 34.87 16.68 12.98
N HIS A 313 34.39 16.60 11.73
CA HIS A 313 35.13 17.20 10.62
C HIS A 313 34.31 18.36 10.07
N SER A 314 34.59 19.56 10.57
CA SER A 314 33.94 20.81 10.14
C SER A 314 34.46 21.20 8.75
N THR A 315 33.83 20.68 7.71
CA THR A 315 34.14 21.06 6.32
C THR A 315 32.89 21.64 5.69
N THR A 316 32.95 22.92 5.30
CA THR A 316 31.84 23.62 4.62
C THR A 316 31.54 23.04 3.23
N ASP A 317 32.48 22.29 2.67
CA ASP A 317 32.45 21.76 1.30
C ASP A 317 32.12 20.26 1.22
N VAL A 318 31.64 19.65 2.31
CA VAL A 318 31.19 18.24 2.34
C VAL A 318 29.73 18.18 2.71
N LEU A 319 28.99 17.35 1.97
CA LEU A 319 27.61 17.03 2.27
C LEU A 319 27.54 15.70 3.03
N PHE A 320 26.80 15.72 4.13
CA PHE A 320 26.54 14.52 4.92
C PHE A 320 25.10 14.09 4.74
N VAL A 321 24.85 12.78 4.78
CA VAL A 321 23.48 12.27 4.82
C VAL A 321 22.83 12.79 6.07
N LYS A 322 21.64 13.37 5.92
CA LYS A 322 20.88 13.90 7.04
C LYS A 322 20.56 12.77 8.06
N PRO A 323 20.97 12.84 9.33
CA PRO A 323 20.78 11.75 10.30
C PRO A 323 19.32 11.34 10.51
N GLU A 324 18.37 12.27 10.32
CA GLU A 324 16.93 12.02 10.43
C GLU A 324 16.41 11.02 9.40
N VAL A 325 17.09 10.80 8.28
CA VAL A 325 16.64 9.86 7.24
C VAL A 325 17.21 8.45 7.39
N TYR A 326 18.10 8.18 8.35
CA TYR A 326 18.68 6.84 8.54
C TYR A 326 19.09 6.44 9.98
N ALA A 327 19.20 7.38 10.92
CA ALA A 327 19.74 7.10 12.26
C ALA A 327 18.87 7.60 13.43
N LYS A 328 18.15 8.73 13.27
CA LYS A 328 17.37 9.32 14.38
C LYS A 328 15.90 8.91 14.40
N ASN A 329 15.24 8.86 13.24
CA ASN A 329 13.82 8.51 13.17
C ASN A 329 13.64 6.97 13.19
N GLY A 330 12.43 6.51 13.51
CA GLY A 330 12.02 5.10 13.35
C GLY A 330 12.58 4.10 14.37
N SER A 331 12.24 2.83 14.17
CA SER A 331 12.77 1.69 14.93
C SER A 331 14.15 1.25 14.44
N GLU A 332 14.91 0.51 15.25
CA GLU A 332 16.24 0.01 14.86
C GLU A 332 16.26 -0.79 13.54
N PRO A 333 15.29 -1.68 13.25
CA PRO A 333 15.21 -2.33 11.94
C PRO A 333 15.02 -1.33 10.78
N GLN A 334 14.22 -0.28 10.97
CA GLN A 334 13.96 0.74 9.95
C GLN A 334 15.21 1.57 9.66
N LYS A 335 15.93 1.98 10.72
CA LYS A 335 17.21 2.68 10.62
C LYS A 335 18.25 1.83 9.89
N THR A 336 18.34 0.54 10.26
CA THR A 336 19.25 -0.42 9.64
C THR A 336 18.95 -0.56 8.16
N ALA A 337 17.69 -0.82 7.77
CA ALA A 337 17.29 -0.92 6.38
C ALA A 337 17.59 0.35 5.57
N ALA A 338 17.26 1.53 6.12
CA ALA A 338 17.55 2.81 5.46
C ALA A 338 19.06 3.01 5.26
N ARG A 339 19.88 2.71 6.27
CA ARG A 339 21.35 2.82 6.16
C ARG A 339 21.93 1.83 5.15
N GLU A 340 21.48 0.58 5.16
CA GLU A 340 21.95 -0.45 4.23
C GLU A 340 21.53 -0.15 2.78
N PHE A 341 20.33 0.39 2.56
CA PHE A 341 19.95 0.92 1.24
C PHE A 341 20.93 2.00 0.76
N LEU A 342 21.18 3.02 1.58
CA LEU A 342 22.07 4.12 1.24
C LEU A 342 23.50 3.63 0.91
N LYS A 343 24.03 2.68 1.68
CA LYS A 343 25.31 2.01 1.36
C LYS A 343 25.25 1.29 0.01
N SER A 344 24.17 0.54 -0.24
CA SER A 344 24.01 -0.27 -1.45
C SER A 344 23.99 0.56 -2.75
N ILE A 345 23.56 1.82 -2.66
CA ILE A 345 23.54 2.75 -3.80
C ILE A 345 24.84 3.56 -3.94
N GLY A 346 25.78 3.44 -3.00
CA GLY A 346 27.14 3.99 -3.11
C GLY A 346 27.51 5.07 -2.08
N VAL A 347 26.67 5.34 -1.07
CA VAL A 347 27.04 6.26 0.02
C VAL A 347 28.14 5.63 0.87
N ARG A 348 29.25 6.36 1.06
CA ARG A 348 30.42 5.92 1.83
C ARG A 348 30.51 6.63 3.18
N GLU A 349 31.22 6.04 4.13
CA GLU A 349 31.66 6.77 5.33
C GLU A 349 32.66 7.86 4.92
N TYR A 350 32.64 8.99 5.62
CA TYR A 350 33.63 10.04 5.44
C TYR A 350 34.89 9.72 6.24
N ASP A 351 35.91 9.20 5.58
CA ASP A 351 37.20 8.84 6.15
C ASP A 351 38.36 9.68 5.57
N GLU A 352 39.58 9.46 6.10
CA GLU A 352 40.80 10.14 5.62
C GLU A 352 41.05 9.91 4.12
N ARG A 353 40.69 8.71 3.61
CA ARG A 353 40.81 8.38 2.19
C ARG A 353 39.94 9.27 1.32
N VAL A 354 38.68 9.46 1.71
CA VAL A 354 37.73 10.31 1.01
C VAL A 354 38.23 11.75 0.98
N GLU A 355 38.80 12.23 2.08
CA GLU A 355 39.36 13.58 2.14
C GLU A 355 40.58 13.73 1.20
N VAL A 356 41.46 12.73 1.14
CA VAL A 356 42.58 12.67 0.18
C VAL A 356 42.07 12.63 -1.26
N GLU A 357 41.15 11.73 -1.59
CA GLU A 357 40.54 11.63 -2.93
C GLU A 357 39.90 12.94 -3.38
N ARG A 358 39.18 13.61 -2.46
CA ARG A 358 38.51 14.90 -2.71
C ARG A 358 39.53 16.00 -3.00
N ARG A 359 40.56 16.12 -2.16
CA ARG A 359 41.62 17.12 -2.35
C ARG A 359 42.38 16.87 -3.64
N LEU A 360 42.75 15.62 -3.97
CA LEU A 360 43.41 15.26 -5.23
C LEU A 360 42.59 15.66 -6.47
N LYS A 361 41.25 15.56 -6.44
CA LYS A 361 40.40 16.03 -7.54
C LYS A 361 40.49 17.53 -7.81
N THR A 362 40.98 18.33 -6.85
CA THR A 362 41.23 19.78 -7.04
C THR A 362 42.59 20.11 -7.66
N TYR A 363 43.45 19.11 -7.87
CA TYR A 363 44.82 19.26 -8.40
C TYR A 363 45.02 19.17 -9.93
N PRO A 364 44.08 18.74 -10.81
CA PRO A 364 44.35 18.73 -12.23
C PRO A 364 44.39 20.18 -12.77
N GLY A 365 45.58 20.67 -13.14
CA GLY A 365 45.74 21.92 -13.90
C GLY A 365 46.51 23.06 -13.23
N GLY A 366 47.48 22.79 -12.34
CA GLY A 366 48.41 23.83 -11.86
C GLY A 366 47.88 24.67 -10.70
N LYS A 367 47.58 24.02 -9.57
CA LYS A 367 47.25 24.70 -8.30
C LYS A 367 48.45 25.60 -7.91
N LYS A 368 48.20 26.87 -7.55
CA LYS A 368 49.23 27.76 -7.00
C LYS A 368 49.81 27.10 -5.73
N ILE A 369 51.13 27.09 -5.61
CA ILE A 369 51.81 26.62 -4.41
C ILE A 369 51.55 27.64 -3.30
N ASP A 370 50.75 27.26 -2.31
CA ASP A 370 50.42 28.03 -1.11
C ASP A 370 50.54 27.15 0.15
N GLU A 371 50.27 27.70 1.34
CA GLU A 371 50.33 26.93 2.61
C GLU A 371 49.35 25.75 2.62
N ASN A 372 48.22 25.85 1.91
CA ASN A 372 47.27 24.76 1.77
C ASN A 372 47.85 23.63 0.92
N HIS A 373 48.64 23.96 -0.11
CA HIS A 373 49.33 22.98 -0.96
C HIS A 373 50.31 22.10 -0.17
N PHE A 374 51.10 22.67 0.74
CA PHE A 374 52.01 21.91 1.59
C PHE A 374 51.25 21.05 2.62
N THR A 375 50.14 21.57 3.15
CA THR A 375 49.26 20.83 4.06
C THR A 375 48.61 19.63 3.36
N ASP A 376 48.15 19.81 2.12
CA ASP A 376 47.58 18.77 1.27
C ASP A 376 48.65 17.69 0.94
N ILE A 377 49.89 18.08 0.60
CA ILE A 377 50.99 17.13 0.36
C ILE A 377 51.33 16.33 1.63
N ALA A 378 51.40 16.98 2.80
CA ALA A 378 51.66 16.29 4.05
C ALA A 378 50.59 15.24 4.35
N LEU A 379 49.32 15.56 4.09
CA LEU A 379 48.19 14.63 4.19
C LEU A 379 48.32 13.46 3.18
N PHE A 380 48.71 13.74 1.93
CA PHE A 380 48.87 12.70 0.89
C PHE A 380 50.03 11.74 1.14
N VAL A 381 51.08 12.18 1.83
CA VAL A 381 52.26 11.37 2.12
C VAL A 381 52.09 10.55 3.41
N THR A 382 51.22 10.98 4.31
CA THR A 382 50.92 10.27 5.56
C THR A 382 49.86 9.19 5.42
N TYR A 383 49.05 9.26 4.36
CA TYR A 383 48.10 8.22 3.93
C TYR A 383 48.76 7.23 2.97
#